data_AF-A0AAE5HFK5-F1
#
_entry.id   AF-A0AAE5HFK5-F1
#
_cell.length_a   1.000
_cell.length_b   1.000
_cell.length_c   1.000
_cell.angle_alpha   90.00
_cell.angle_beta   90.00
_cell.angle_gamma   90.00
#
_symmetry.space_group_name_H-M   'P 1'
#
loop_
_entity.id
_entity.type
_entity.pdbx_description
1 polymer ?
#
loop_
_entity_poly.entity_id
_entity_poly.type
_entity_poly.pdbx_seq_one_letter_code
_entity_poly.pdbx_strand_id
1 'polypeptide(L)' 'MDRNIVYIGDCLYECGFSVSVGNEEQAVEQLCEHHWDTHRLAIDPLDVSQFLQRRSYHGGRRSTNVSSKGLLS' A
#
# COMPACT_ATOMS: atom_id res chain seq x y z
N MET A 1 -6.20 3.02 -21.37
CA MET A 1 -6.61 3.31 -19.98
C MET A 1 -5.55 2.71 -19.08
N ASP A 2 -4.54 3.50 -18.75
CA ASP A 2 -3.45 3.11 -17.86
C ASP A 2 -4.01 2.83 -16.47
N ARG A 3 -3.93 1.57 -16.06
CA ARG A 3 -4.29 1.15 -14.70
C ARG A 3 -3.17 1.66 -13.80
N ASN A 4 -3.48 2.55 -12.87
CA ASN A 4 -2.53 2.91 -11.83
C ASN A 4 -2.48 1.74 -10.84
N ILE A 5 -1.46 0.89 -10.98
CA ILE A 5 -1.23 -0.27 -10.13
C ILE A 5 -0.42 0.19 -8.92
N VAL A 6 -0.86 -0.21 -7.74
CA VAL A 6 -0.16 0.04 -6.48
C VAL A 6 0.00 -1.29 -5.76
N TYR A 7 1.19 -1.53 -5.23
CA TYR A 7 1.54 -2.64 -4.37
C TYR A 7 1.53 -2.15 -2.93
N ILE A 8 0.78 -2.84 -2.09
CA ILE A 8 0.63 -2.53 -0.67
C ILE A 8 1.12 -3.72 0.12
N GLY A 9 1.99 -3.47 1.08
CA GLY A 9 2.44 -4.51 2.00
C GLY A 9 2.62 -3.94 3.41
N ASP A 10 2.31 -4.76 4.39
CA ASP A 10 2.40 -4.43 5.80
C ASP A 10 3.53 -5.24 6.44
N CYS A 11 4.21 -4.63 7.40
CA CYS A 11 5.14 -5.35 8.26
C CYS A 11 4.38 -6.25 9.27
N LEU A 12 5.10 -6.85 10.22
CA LEU A 12 4.57 -7.66 11.32
C LEU A 12 3.40 -6.98 12.05
N TYR A 13 2.52 -7.81 12.64
CA TYR A 13 1.22 -7.44 13.21
C TYR A 13 1.19 -6.31 14.26
N GLU A 14 2.34 -5.85 14.77
CA GLU A 14 2.41 -4.75 15.74
C GLU A 14 3.41 -3.65 15.36
N CYS A 15 4.06 -3.77 14.20
CA CYS A 15 5.06 -2.79 13.77
C CYS A 15 4.41 -1.48 13.30
N GLY A 16 3.26 -1.56 12.63
CA GLY A 16 2.55 -0.39 12.10
C GLY A 16 3.21 0.24 10.86
N PHE A 17 4.33 -0.31 10.39
CA PHE A 17 4.94 0.08 9.12
C PHE A 17 4.20 -0.56 7.93
N SER A 18 3.90 0.24 6.92
CA SER A 18 3.32 -0.20 5.65
C SER A 18 3.92 0.57 4.48
N VAL A 19 4.03 -0.12 3.34
CA VAL A 19 4.50 0.44 2.07
C VAL A 19 3.36 0.49 1.06
N SER A 20 3.34 1.54 0.24
CA SER A 20 2.37 1.71 -0.85
C SER A 20 3.06 2.39 -2.03
N VAL A 21 3.44 1.61 -3.04
CA VAL A 21 4.24 2.09 -4.18
C VAL A 21 3.75 1.52 -5.51
N GLY A 22 4.04 2.21 -6.61
CA GLY A 22 3.63 1.80 -7.95
C GLY A 22 4.47 0.66 -8.56
N ASN A 23 5.48 0.16 -7.85
CA ASN A 23 6.43 -0.84 -8.33
C ASN A 23 6.59 -1.95 -7.27
N GLU A 24 6.46 -3.20 -7.72
CA GLU A 24 6.58 -4.38 -6.86
C GLU A 24 7.96 -4.54 -6.23
N GLU A 25 9.02 -4.39 -7.02
CA GLU A 25 10.41 -4.51 -6.57
C GLU A 25 10.73 -3.49 -5.48
N GLN A 26 10.25 -2.25 -5.63
CA GLN A 26 10.39 -1.22 -4.60
C GLN A 26 9.62 -1.54 -3.32
N ALA A 27 8.44 -2.18 -3.43
CA ALA A 27 7.67 -2.58 -2.26
C ALA A 27 8.40 -3.69 -1.48
N VAL A 28 8.95 -4.66 -2.22
CA VAL A 28 9.74 -5.76 -1.65
C VAL A 28 11.00 -5.22 -0.97
N GLU A 29 11.78 -4.39 -1.67
CA GLU A 29 13.01 -3.80 -1.13
C GLU A 29 12.76 -3.05 0.18
N GLN A 30 11.76 -2.16 0.20
CA GLN A 30 11.42 -1.38 1.39
C GLN A 30 10.99 -2.26 2.57
N LEU A 31 10.22 -3.33 2.32
CA LEU A 31 9.82 -4.26 3.38
C LEU A 31 11.00 -5.08 3.89
N CYS A 32 11.85 -5.59 3.00
CA CYS A 32 13.06 -6.33 3.37
C CYS A 32 14.02 -5.47 4.20
N GLU A 33 14.30 -4.24 3.75
CA GLU A 33 15.15 -3.29 4.46
C GLU A 33 14.57 -2.98 5.83
N HIS A 34 13.28 -2.65 5.90
CA HIS A 34 12.62 -2.34 7.16
C HIS A 34 12.66 -3.52 8.16
N HIS A 35 12.44 -4.76 7.70
CA HIS A 35 12.54 -5.94 8.56
C HIS A 35 13.95 -6.16 9.09
N TRP A 36 14.98 -5.92 8.27
CA TRP A 36 16.35 -6.03 8.73
C TRP A 36 16.74 -4.91 9.71
N ASP A 37 16.44 -3.66 9.39
CA ASP A 37 16.85 -2.53 10.22
C ASP A 37 16.09 -2.47 11.55
N THR A 38 14.78 -2.71 11.52
CA THR A 38 13.91 -2.57 12.70
C THR A 38 13.85 -3.85 13.52
N HIS A 39 13.76 -5.01 12.86
CA HIS A 39 13.51 -6.29 13.53
C HIS A 39 14.71 -7.24 13.51
N ARG A 40 15.79 -6.89 12.78
CA ARG A 40 16.95 -7.77 12.54
C ARG A 40 16.53 -9.13 12.00
N LEU A 41 15.47 -9.13 11.20
CA LEU A 41 14.83 -10.32 10.67
C LEU A 41 15.10 -10.39 9.17
N ALA A 42 15.83 -11.42 8.75
CA ALA A 42 16.04 -11.70 7.34
C ALA A 42 14.80 -12.40 6.78
N ILE A 43 14.12 -11.75 5.85
CA ILE A 43 12.99 -12.31 5.11
C ILE A 43 13.39 -12.57 3.66
N ASP A 44 12.85 -13.62 3.06
CA ASP A 44 13.06 -13.88 1.65
C ASP A 44 12.25 -12.87 0.80
N PRO A 45 12.88 -12.14 -0.13
CA PRO A 45 12.17 -11.23 -1.05
C PRO A 45 11.03 -11.91 -1.83
N LEU A 46 11.15 -13.21 -2.13
CA LEU A 46 10.13 -14.00 -2.81
C LEU A 46 8.93 -14.28 -1.91
N ASP A 47 9.13 -14.44 -0.60
CA ASP A 47 8.03 -14.55 0.34
C ASP A 47 7.30 -13.21 0.43
N VAL A 48 8.03 -12.11 0.55
CA VAL A 48 7.45 -10.75 0.61
C VAL A 48 6.58 -10.46 -0.61
N SER A 49 7.07 -10.73 -1.82
CA SER A 49 6.32 -10.48 -3.05
C SER A 49 5.00 -11.24 -3.10
N GLN A 50 4.95 -12.46 -2.55
CA GLN A 50 3.72 -13.26 -2.48
C GLN A 50 2.69 -12.67 -1.50
N PHE A 51 3.13 -11.96 -0.46
CA PHE A 51 2.24 -11.31 0.50
C PHE A 51 1.80 -9.91 0.10
N LEU A 52 2.40 -9.31 -0.95
CA LEU A 52 2.00 -7.99 -1.44
C LEU A 52 0.58 -8.01 -2.01
N GLN A 53 -0.22 -7.05 -1.57
CA GLN A 53 -1.54 -6.79 -2.13
C GLN A 53 -1.40 -5.89 -3.36
N ARG A 54 -1.69 -6.46 -4.54
CA ARG A 54 -1.78 -5.69 -5.79
C ARG A 54 -3.16 -5.06 -5.94
N ARG A 55 -3.25 -3.72 -5.85
CA ARG A 55 -4.48 -2.96 -6.12
C ARG A 55 -4.38 -2.20 -7.43
N SER A 56 -5.47 -2.19 -8.19
CA SER A 56 -5.60 -1.38 -9.40
C SER A 56 -6.63 -0.28 -9.15
N TYR A 57 -6.19 0.97 -9.16
CA TYR A 57 -7.12 2.10 -9.09
C TYR A 57 -7.66 2.38 -10.49
N HIS A 58 -8.93 2.06 -10.71
CA HIS A 58 -9.66 2.68 -11.80
C HIS A 58 -9.93 4.12 -11.40
N GLY A 59 -9.41 5.07 -12.18
CA GLY A 59 -9.80 6.48 -12.13
C GLY A 59 -11.27 6.64 -12.48
N GLY A 60 -12.16 6.24 -11.57
CA GLY A 60 -13.57 6.56 -11.59
C GLY A 60 -13.71 8.03 -11.22
N ARG A 61 -14.13 8.83 -12.21
CA ARG A 61 -14.66 10.20 -12.10
C ARG A 61 -14.93 10.68 -10.66
N ARG A 62 -14.39 11.87 -10.33
CA ARG A 62 -14.86 12.80 -9.30
C ARG A 62 -16.29 12.49 -8.85
N SER A 63 -16.47 11.89 -7.67
CA SER A 63 -17.64 12.19 -6.85
C SER A 63 -17.26 13.32 -5.90
N THR A 64 -17.25 14.54 -6.44
CA THR A 64 -17.49 15.73 -5.61
C THR A 64 -18.97 15.73 -5.25
N ASN A 65 -19.36 14.96 -4.24
CA ASN A 65 -20.58 15.28 -3.49
C ASN A 65 -20.18 16.11 -2.28
N VAL A 66 -19.62 17.29 -2.55
CA VAL A 66 -19.85 18.42 -1.65
C VAL A 66 -21.24 18.93 -2.03
N SER A 67 -22.26 18.37 -1.40
CA SER A 67 -23.57 19.01 -1.34
C SER A 67 -23.87 19.28 0.13
N SER A 68 -23.16 20.28 0.65
CA SER A 68 -23.60 21.04 1.81
C SER A 68 -24.93 21.70 1.44
N LYS A 69 -26.04 21.05 1.79
CA LYS A 69 -27.35 21.71 1.84
C LYS A 69 -28.06 21.33 3.12
N GLY A 70 -28.15 22.33 4.00
CA GLY A 70 -29.27 22.51 4.92
C GLY A 70 -29.07 21.94 6.31
N LEU A 71 -28.44 22.74 7.18
CA LEU A 71 -29.04 22.94 8.51
C LEU A 71 -30.50 23.37 8.28
N LEU A 72 -31.45 22.55 8.72
CA LEU A 72 -32.81 22.94 9.09
C LEU A 72 -32.89 22.48 10.56
N SER A 73 -32.74 23.43 11.50
CA SER A 73 -33.84 24.19 12.12
C SER A 73 -34.74 23.30 12.95
#